data_AF-A0A0W1KS21-F1
#
_entry.id   AF-A0A0W1KS21-F1
#
_cell.length_a   1.000
_cell.length_b   1.000
_cell.length_c   1.000
_cell.angle_alpha   90.00
_cell.angle_beta   90.00
_cell.angle_gamma   90.00
#
_symmetry.space_group_name_H-M   'P 1'
#
loop_
_entity.id
_entity.type
_entity.pdbx_description
1 polymer ?
#
loop_
_entity_poly.entity_id
_entity_poly.type
_entity_poly.pdbx_seq_one_letter_code
_entity_poly.pdbx_strand_id
1 'polypeptide(L)'
;MNSHKSVLLKSLGIIKPNFHAFTARFHKKLEQSNVSMKIPSAEQFNEKSYILYCTLERIIKNIDNPSSVAPFLSHHLQYLKKLNIQQNDIKPLTDIFYITLVEHLGRLFNEDTHLAWRNVLTYFERFTNDTLFNVSNVVCLNELMQQKRSNN
;
A
#
# COMPACT_ATOMS: atom_id res chain seq x y z
N MET A 1 18.35 2.23 5.31
CA MET A 1 16.97 2.43 4.80
C MET A 1 16.25 3.47 5.68
N ASN A 2 16.89 4.59 6.03
CA ASN A 2 16.51 5.37 7.21
C ASN A 2 15.87 6.75 6.93
N SER A 3 15.25 7.04 5.78
CA SER A 3 14.77 8.42 5.52
C SER A 3 13.41 8.61 4.85
N HIS A 4 12.71 7.57 4.39
CA HIS A 4 11.43 7.78 3.69
C HIS A 4 10.22 7.84 4.62
N LYS A 5 10.34 7.35 5.86
CA LYS A 5 9.23 7.32 6.83
C LYS A 5 8.66 8.70 7.14
N SER A 6 9.50 9.71 7.36
CA SER A 6 9.04 11.08 7.60
C SER A 6 8.30 11.65 6.39
N VAL A 7 8.79 11.38 5.18
CA VAL A 7 8.15 11.78 3.91
C VAL A 7 6.78 11.11 3.74
N LEU A 8 6.70 9.81 4.00
CA LEU A 8 5.45 9.04 3.94
C LEU A 8 4.42 9.51 4.99
N LEU A 9 4.86 9.77 6.22
CA LEU A 9 3.97 10.28 7.27
C LEU A 9 3.51 11.71 6.97
N LYS A 10 4.40 12.56 6.43
CA LYS A 10 4.04 13.92 6.01
C LYS A 10 2.99 13.90 4.89
N SER A 11 3.17 13.02 3.90
CA SER A 11 2.19 12.85 2.81
C SER A 11 0.85 12.34 3.31
N LEU A 12 0.82 11.37 4.24
CA LEU A 12 -0.42 10.97 4.91
C LEU A 12 -1.06 12.12 5.70
N GLY A 13 -0.26 12.91 6.41
CA GLY A 13 -0.73 14.08 7.16
C GLY A 13 -1.38 15.14 6.29
N ILE A 14 -0.90 15.32 5.05
CA ILE A 14 -1.47 16.26 4.07
C ILE A 14 -2.84 15.79 3.59
N ILE A 15 -3.00 14.50 3.29
CA ILE A 15 -4.26 13.95 2.78
C ILE A 15 -5.28 13.67 3.89
N LYS A 16 -4.84 13.55 5.16
CA LYS A 16 -5.70 13.22 6.31
C LYS A 16 -6.97 14.08 6.43
N PRO A 17 -6.93 15.43 6.33
CA PRO A 17 -8.13 16.26 6.49
C PRO A 17 -9.22 15.95 5.45
N ASN A 18 -8.82 15.52 4.26
CA ASN A 18 -9.71 15.21 3.14
C ASN A 18 -9.61 13.74 2.73
N PHE A 19 -9.33 12.84 3.68
CA PHE A 19 -9.09 11.43 3.34
C PHE A 19 -10.34 10.75 2.76
N HIS A 20 -11.54 11.21 3.13
CA HIS A 20 -12.79 10.76 2.49
C HIS A 20 -12.83 11.09 0.99
N ALA A 21 -12.37 12.27 0.59
CA ALA A 21 -12.28 12.64 -0.82
C ALA A 21 -11.25 11.79 -1.57
N PHE A 22 -10.12 11.51 -0.91
CA PHE A 22 -9.11 10.57 -1.41
C PHE A 22 -9.72 9.18 -1.66
N THR A 23 -10.44 8.63 -0.69
CA THR A 23 -11.04 7.29 -0.83
C THR A 23 -12.16 7.24 -1.87
N ALA A 24 -12.98 8.30 -1.98
CA ALA A 24 -14.01 8.39 -3.00
C ALA A 24 -13.41 8.46 -4.42
N ARG A 25 -12.32 9.22 -4.59
CA ARG A 25 -11.60 9.31 -5.87
C ARG A 25 -10.93 7.99 -6.24
N PHE A 26 -10.31 7.34 -5.25
CA PHE A 26 -9.69 6.02 -5.41
C PHE A 26 -10.73 4.98 -5.84
N HIS A 27 -11.88 4.92 -5.15
CA HIS A 27 -12.99 4.03 -5.48
C HIS A 27 -13.51 4.25 -6.90
N LYS A 28 -13.78 5.50 -7.30
CA LYS A 28 -14.22 5.82 -8.68
C LYS A 28 -13.23 5.34 -9.74
N LYS A 29 -11.92 5.50 -9.49
CA LYS A 29 -10.89 5.01 -10.42
C LYS A 29 -10.80 3.48 -10.45
N LEU A 30 -11.05 2.81 -9.33
CA LEU A 30 -11.14 1.35 -9.27
C LEU A 30 -12.32 0.83 -10.09
N GLU A 31 -13.49 1.45 -9.98
CA GLU A 31 -14.67 1.08 -10.80
C GLU A 31 -14.43 1.23 -12.30
N GLN A 32 -13.57 2.17 -12.69
CA GLN A 32 -13.19 2.42 -14.09
C GLN A 32 -12.04 1.54 -14.57
N SER A 33 -11.47 0.72 -13.69
CA SER A 33 -10.30 -0.12 -13.99
C SER A 33 -10.70 -1.55 -14.30
N ASN A 34 -9.85 -2.24 -15.06
CA ASN A 34 -10.06 -3.64 -15.44
C ASN A 34 -9.64 -4.62 -14.32
N VAL A 35 -10.00 -4.34 -13.07
CA VAL A 35 -9.80 -5.29 -11.97
C VAL A 35 -10.93 -6.31 -11.95
N SER A 36 -10.57 -7.56 -11.69
CA SER A 36 -11.50 -8.69 -11.58
C SER A 36 -12.04 -8.89 -10.17
N MET A 37 -11.40 -8.29 -9.16
CA MET A 37 -11.88 -8.31 -7.78
C MET A 37 -13.26 -7.65 -7.63
N LYS A 38 -14.05 -8.13 -6.67
CA LYS A 38 -15.30 -7.48 -6.28
C LYS A 38 -15.01 -6.13 -5.63
N ILE A 39 -15.50 -5.05 -6.24
CA ILE A 39 -15.38 -3.70 -5.69
C ILE A 39 -16.54 -3.47 -4.71
N PRO A 40 -16.27 -3.09 -3.44
CA PRO A 40 -17.31 -2.69 -2.49
C PRO A 40 -18.12 -1.49 -2.99
N SER A 41 -19.35 -1.30 -2.51
CA SER A 41 -20.09 -0.07 -2.82
C SER A 41 -19.39 1.16 -2.27
N ALA A 42 -19.67 2.34 -2.83
CA ALA A 42 -19.12 3.60 -2.35
C ALA A 42 -19.41 3.83 -0.85
N GLU A 43 -20.59 3.43 -0.38
CA GLU A 43 -20.98 3.48 1.03
C GLU A 43 -20.09 2.60 1.92
N GLN A 44 -19.93 1.32 1.55
CA GLN A 44 -19.04 0.39 2.25
C GLN A 44 -17.58 0.85 2.24
N PHE A 45 -17.17 1.53 1.16
CA PHE A 45 -15.82 2.07 1.02
C PHE A 45 -15.62 3.30 1.93
N ASN A 46 -16.63 4.16 2.03
CA ASN A 46 -16.63 5.35 2.88
C ASN A 46 -16.63 5.00 4.37
N GLU A 47 -17.41 4.01 4.80
CA GLU A 47 -17.39 3.53 6.19
C GLU A 47 -16.01 3.03 6.63
N LYS A 48 -15.23 2.49 5.69
CA LYS A 48 -13.91 1.92 5.93
C LYS A 48 -12.76 2.88 5.65
N SER A 49 -13.03 4.10 5.19
CA SER A 49 -11.97 5.05 4.81
C SER A 49 -11.07 5.40 5.99
N TYR A 50 -11.64 5.61 7.18
CA TYR A 50 -10.86 5.91 8.38
C TYR A 50 -10.01 4.71 8.81
N ILE A 51 -10.57 3.49 8.72
CA ILE A 51 -9.82 2.26 8.99
C ILE A 51 -8.64 2.14 8.02
N LEU A 52 -8.86 2.41 6.72
CA LEU A 52 -7.81 2.41 5.71
C LEU A 52 -6.70 3.43 6.05
N TYR A 53 -7.05 4.65 6.47
CA TYR A 53 -6.08 5.64 6.93
C TYR A 53 -5.26 5.11 8.11
N CYS A 54 -5.92 4.60 9.16
CA CYS A 54 -5.25 4.07 10.35
C CYS A 54 -4.31 2.90 10.00
N THR A 55 -4.74 2.02 9.10
CA THR A 55 -3.94 0.90 8.59
C THR A 55 -2.71 1.39 7.86
N LEU A 56 -2.84 2.34 6.92
CA LEU A 56 -1.72 2.94 6.20
C LEU A 56 -0.74 3.64 7.16
N GLU A 57 -1.26 4.45 8.09
CA GLU A 57 -0.45 5.16 9.07
C GLU A 57 0.33 4.18 9.96
N ARG A 58 -0.31 3.10 10.42
CA ARG A 58 0.34 2.07 11.24
C ARG A 58 1.43 1.31 10.48
N ILE A 59 1.19 0.96 9.22
CA ILE A 59 2.19 0.33 8.34
C ILE A 59 3.40 1.25 8.20
N ILE A 60 3.18 2.51 7.84
CA ILE A 60 4.26 3.48 7.62
C ILE A 60 5.02 3.76 8.93
N LYS A 61 4.32 3.88 10.07
CA LYS A 61 4.96 4.07 11.39
C LYS A 61 5.92 2.94 11.76
N ASN A 62 5.69 1.73 11.24
CA ASN A 62 6.45 0.54 11.56
C ASN A 62 7.26 0.00 10.37
N ILE A 63 7.40 0.77 9.28
CA ILE A 63 8.04 0.28 8.05
C ILE A 63 9.51 -0.11 8.25
N ASP A 64 10.18 0.46 9.24
CA ASP A 64 11.56 0.11 9.64
C ASP A 64 11.64 -1.23 10.38
N ASN A 65 10.51 -1.80 10.78
CA ASN A 65 10.38 -3.09 11.47
C ASN A 65 9.41 -4.01 10.71
N PRO A 66 9.84 -4.65 9.61
CA PRO A 66 9.00 -5.53 8.80
C PRO A 66 8.32 -6.64 9.61
N SER A 67 8.98 -7.16 10.65
CA SER A 67 8.44 -8.21 11.52
C SER A 67 7.17 -7.80 12.27
N SER A 68 6.98 -6.52 12.57
CA SER A 68 5.74 -6.02 13.20
C SER A 68 4.66 -5.66 12.18
N VAL A 69 5.05 -5.37 10.94
CA VAL A 69 4.14 -4.98 9.85
C VAL A 69 3.55 -6.21 9.14
N ALA A 70 4.34 -7.27 8.94
CA ALA A 70 3.94 -8.43 8.17
C ALA A 70 2.67 -9.13 8.70
N PRO A 71 2.53 -9.45 10.01
CA PRO A 71 1.30 -10.07 10.53
C PRO A 71 0.07 -9.19 10.34
N PHE A 72 0.25 -7.87 10.48
CA PHE A 72 -0.81 -6.88 10.32
C PHE A 72 -1.27 -6.75 8.87
N LEU A 73 -0.31 -6.73 7.92
CA LEU A 73 -0.59 -6.77 6.49
C LEU A 73 -1.31 -8.07 6.12
N SER A 74 -0.82 -9.23 6.54
CA SER A 74 -1.44 -10.52 6.25
C SER A 74 -2.90 -10.59 6.72
N HIS A 75 -3.22 -10.02 7.88
CA HIS A 75 -4.61 -9.89 8.34
C HIS A 75 -5.46 -9.04 7.38
N HIS A 76 -4.94 -7.91 6.91
CA HIS A 76 -5.65 -7.04 5.98
C HIS A 76 -5.81 -7.66 4.58
N LEU A 77 -4.85 -8.46 4.14
CA LEU A 77 -4.91 -9.18 2.87
C LEU A 77 -6.04 -10.22 2.84
N GLN A 78 -6.49 -10.73 3.99
CA GLN A 78 -7.66 -11.61 4.04
C GLN A 78 -8.94 -10.90 3.57
N TYR A 79 -9.05 -9.57 3.73
CA TYR A 79 -10.17 -8.82 3.17
C TYR A 79 -10.11 -8.79 1.64
N LEU A 80 -8.92 -8.63 1.05
CA LEU A 80 -8.76 -8.68 -0.41
C LEU A 80 -9.10 -10.07 -0.95
N LYS A 81 -8.69 -11.13 -0.23
CA LYS A 81 -9.07 -12.51 -0.56
C LYS A 81 -10.59 -12.73 -0.54
N LYS A 82 -11.31 -12.16 0.43
CA LYS A 82 -12.78 -12.19 0.49
C LYS A 82 -13.44 -11.43 -0.68
N LEU A 83 -12.74 -10.44 -1.25
CA LEU A 83 -13.16 -9.73 -2.45
C LEU A 83 -12.77 -10.46 -3.75
N ASN A 84 -12.27 -11.69 -3.65
CA ASN A 84 -11.83 -12.50 -4.79
C ASN A 84 -10.73 -11.83 -5.64
N ILE A 85 -9.81 -11.11 -4.98
CA ILE A 85 -8.66 -10.51 -5.66
C ILE A 85 -7.89 -11.58 -6.44
N GLN A 86 -7.52 -11.26 -7.67
CA GLN A 86 -6.64 -12.06 -8.51
C GLN A 86 -5.24 -11.45 -8.56
N GLN A 87 -4.25 -12.24 -8.95
CA GLN A 87 -2.87 -11.77 -8.98
C GLN A 87 -2.66 -10.57 -9.92
N ASN A 88 -3.35 -10.59 -11.07
CA ASN A 88 -3.34 -9.51 -12.05
C ASN A 88 -4.02 -8.22 -11.55
N ASP A 89 -4.77 -8.26 -10.45
CA ASP A 89 -5.42 -7.07 -9.85
C ASP A 89 -4.47 -6.29 -8.94
N ILE A 90 -3.42 -6.92 -8.41
CA ILE A 90 -2.54 -6.31 -7.40
C ILE A 90 -1.87 -5.05 -7.95
N LYS A 91 -1.33 -5.13 -9.16
CA LYS A 91 -0.63 -4.01 -9.80
C LYS A 91 -1.58 -2.85 -10.18
N PRO A 92 -2.73 -3.09 -10.83
CA PRO A 92 -3.74 -2.06 -11.01
C PRO A 92 -4.17 -1.39 -9.69
N LEU A 93 -4.36 -2.17 -8.62
CA LEU A 93 -4.76 -1.64 -7.31
C LEU A 93 -3.73 -0.65 -6.76
N THR A 94 -2.43 -0.98 -6.81
CA THR A 94 -1.36 -0.09 -6.33
C THR A 94 -1.11 1.10 -7.26
N ASP A 95 -1.21 0.90 -8.58
CA ASP A 95 -1.05 1.99 -9.54
C ASP A 95 -2.20 3.01 -9.42
N ILE A 96 -3.44 2.56 -9.21
CA ILE A 96 -4.59 3.45 -8.99
C ILE A 96 -4.47 4.20 -7.66
N PHE A 97 -4.00 3.54 -6.61
CA PHE A 97 -3.72 4.19 -5.32
C PHE A 97 -2.67 5.28 -5.50
N TYR A 98 -1.58 4.96 -6.20
CA TYR A 98 -0.50 5.89 -6.49
C TYR A 98 -0.96 7.10 -7.30
N ILE A 99 -1.71 6.89 -8.39
CA ILE A 99 -2.26 7.99 -9.20
C ILE A 99 -3.17 8.88 -8.35
N THR A 100 -4.02 8.29 -7.51
CA THR A 100 -4.91 9.05 -6.63
C THR A 100 -4.12 9.89 -5.62
N LEU A 101 -3.02 9.34 -5.11
CA LEU A 101 -2.13 10.02 -4.18
C LEU A 101 -1.42 11.21 -4.84
N VAL A 102 -0.90 11.04 -6.06
CA VAL A 102 -0.30 12.12 -6.85
C VAL A 102 -1.31 13.25 -7.07
N GLU A 103 -2.55 12.92 -7.45
CA GLU A 103 -3.61 13.92 -7.64
C GLU A 103 -3.90 14.73 -6.36
N HIS A 104 -3.94 14.08 -5.20
CA HIS A 104 -4.27 14.74 -3.92
C HIS A 104 -3.11 15.55 -3.33
N LEU A 105 -1.88 15.09 -3.53
CA LEU A 105 -0.70 15.82 -3.09
C LEU A 105 -0.37 16.99 -4.03
N GLY A 106 -0.71 16.89 -5.31
CA GLY A 106 -0.55 17.94 -6.30
C GLY A 106 0.88 18.49 -6.30
N ARG A 107 1.03 19.80 -6.09
CA ARG A 107 2.34 20.48 -6.05
C ARG A 107 3.25 20.03 -4.89
N LEU A 108 2.70 19.37 -3.87
CA LEU A 108 3.47 18.83 -2.74
C LEU A 108 4.07 17.45 -3.06
N PHE A 109 3.75 16.88 -4.22
CA PHE A 109 4.35 15.64 -4.71
C PHE A 109 5.69 15.93 -5.38
N ASN A 110 6.79 15.64 -4.68
CA ASN A 110 8.15 15.82 -5.16
C ASN A 110 8.86 14.47 -5.39
N GLU A 111 10.10 14.51 -5.90
CA GLU A 111 10.92 13.30 -6.16
C GLU A 111 11.12 12.43 -4.91
N ASP A 112 11.31 13.02 -3.73
CA ASP A 112 11.44 12.25 -2.49
C ASP A 112 10.14 11.50 -2.15
N THR A 113 9.00 12.15 -2.37
CA THR A 113 7.67 11.56 -2.16
C THR A 113 7.40 10.47 -3.20
N HIS A 114 7.80 10.70 -4.46
CA HIS A 114 7.76 9.71 -5.52
C HIS A 114 8.52 8.45 -5.13
N LEU A 115 9.81 8.59 -4.80
CA LEU A 115 10.69 7.48 -4.47
C LEU A 115 10.20 6.73 -3.22
N ALA A 116 9.76 7.47 -2.20
CA ALA A 116 9.20 6.91 -0.98
C ALA A 116 7.98 6.02 -1.28
N TRP A 117 6.96 6.56 -1.97
CA TRP A 117 5.73 5.82 -2.23
C TRP A 117 5.91 4.66 -3.21
N ARG A 118 6.76 4.80 -4.25
CA ARG A 118 7.06 3.68 -5.15
C ARG A 118 7.73 2.52 -4.42
N ASN A 119 8.65 2.80 -3.49
CA ASN A 119 9.29 1.76 -2.69
C ASN A 119 8.28 1.03 -1.78
N VAL A 120 7.38 1.76 -1.12
CA VAL A 120 6.34 1.16 -0.25
C VAL A 120 5.35 0.33 -1.06
N LEU A 121 4.89 0.84 -2.19
CA LEU A 121 3.93 0.12 -3.03
C LEU A 121 4.57 -1.12 -3.66
N THR A 122 5.82 -1.04 -4.11
CA THR A 122 6.56 -2.22 -4.59
C THR A 122 6.70 -3.28 -3.50
N TYR A 123 6.97 -2.88 -2.26
CA TYR A 123 6.97 -3.80 -1.12
C TYR A 123 5.60 -4.44 -0.91
N PHE A 124 4.53 -3.65 -0.93
CA PHE A 124 3.16 -4.15 -0.77
C PHE A 124 2.77 -5.12 -1.90
N GLU A 125 3.09 -4.81 -3.15
CA GLU A 125 2.85 -5.68 -4.31
C GLU A 125 3.54 -7.03 -4.12
N ARG A 126 4.83 -7.03 -3.76
CA ARG A 126 5.61 -8.25 -3.53
C ARG A 126 5.06 -9.06 -2.36
N PHE A 127 4.80 -8.40 -1.24
CA PHE A 127 4.25 -9.04 -0.04
C PHE A 127 2.88 -9.67 -0.31
N THR A 128 2.04 -9.00 -1.09
CA THR A 128 0.70 -9.50 -1.45
C THR A 128 0.77 -10.68 -2.40
N ASN A 129 1.63 -10.60 -3.43
CA ASN A 129 1.88 -11.71 -4.37
C ASN A 129 2.36 -12.97 -3.63
N ASP A 130 3.31 -12.81 -2.72
CA ASP A 130 3.87 -13.90 -1.91
C ASP A 130 2.80 -14.48 -0.97
N THR A 131 2.12 -13.63 -0.20
CA THR A 131 1.16 -14.07 0.82
C THR A 131 -0.12 -14.69 0.25
N LEU A 132 -0.65 -14.16 -0.86
CA LEU A 132 -1.94 -14.60 -1.40
C LEU A 132 -1.82 -15.62 -2.53
N PHE A 133 -0.74 -15.57 -3.31
CA PHE A 133 -0.59 -16.36 -4.54
C PHE A 133 0.66 -17.25 -4.55
N ASN A 134 1.48 -17.20 -3.50
CA ASN A 134 2.75 -17.94 -3.42
C ASN A 134 3.69 -17.64 -4.61
N VAL A 135 3.56 -16.45 -5.21
CA VAL A 135 4.42 -16.00 -6.31
C VAL A 135 5.55 -15.19 -5.71
N SER A 136 6.63 -15.88 -5.37
CA SER A 136 7.84 -15.24 -4.88
C SER A 136 8.76 -14.91 -6.06
N ASN A 137 8.71 -13.67 -6.56
CA ASN A 137 9.71 -13.17 -7.50
C ASN A 137 10.96 -12.61 -6.79
N VAL A 138 11.18 -12.95 -5.52
CA VAL A 138 12.25 -12.40 -4.70
C VAL A 138 12.87 -13.52 -3.88
N VAL A 139 14.02 -14.02 -4.35
CA VAL A 139 15.25 -14.17 -3.55
C VAL A 139 15.02 -13.58 -2.17
N CYS A 140 14.67 -14.49 -1.27
CA CYS A 140 13.90 -14.21 -0.06
C CYS A 140 14.52 -13.04 0.69
N LEU A 141 13.71 -12.19 1.33
CA LEU A 141 14.18 -11.21 2.33
C LEU A 141 15.17 -11.84 3.34
N ASN A 142 15.14 -13.15 3.52
CA ASN A 142 16.17 -13.94 4.19
C ASN A 142 17.57 -13.77 3.58
N GLU A 143 17.78 -13.79 2.26
CA GLU A 143 19.07 -13.57 1.62
C GLU A 143 19.59 -12.14 1.81
N LEU A 144 18.71 -11.12 1.76
CA LEU A 144 19.10 -9.73 2.06
C LEU A 144 19.38 -9.51 3.56
N MET A 145 18.66 -10.20 4.45
CA MET A 145 18.91 -10.21 5.89
C MET A 145 20.16 -11.01 6.26
N GLN A 146 20.49 -12.07 5.52
CA GLN A 146 21.70 -12.85 5.69
C GLN A 146 22.94 -12.15 5.12
N GLN A 147 22.86 -11.53 3.94
CA GLN A 147 23.97 -10.72 3.40
C GLN A 147 24.36 -9.55 4.32
N LYS A 148 23.40 -8.95 5.03
CA LYS A 148 23.70 -7.93 6.06
C LYS A 148 24.24 -8.49 7.37
N ARG A 149 24.06 -9.78 7.65
CA ARG A 149 24.61 -10.47 8.83
C ARG A 149 25.97 -11.10 8.56
N SER A 150 26.26 -11.50 7.32
CA SER A 150 27.53 -12.12 6.92
C SER A 150 28.64 -11.11 6.58
N ASN A 151 28.33 -9.82 6.44
CA ASN A 151 29.30 -8.74 6.23
C ASN A 151 29.65 -7.95 7.51
N ASN A 152 29.42 -8.53 8.69
CA ASN A 152 29.88 -8.03 9.99
C ASN A 152 30.77 -9.07 10.66
#